data_AF-A0A7V1ID46-F1
#
_entry.id   AF-A0A7V1ID46-F1
#
_cell.length_a   1.000
_cell.length_b   1.000
_cell.length_c   1.000
_cell.angle_alpha   90.00
_cell.angle_beta   90.00
_cell.angle_gamma   90.00
#
_symmetry.space_group_name_H-M   'P 1'
#
loop_
_entity.id
_entity.type
_entity.pdbx_description
1 polymer ?
#
loop_
_entity_poly.entity_id
_entity_poly.type
_entity_poly.pdbx_seq_one_letter_code
_entity_poly.pdbx_strand_id
1 'polypeptide(L)'
;MLRLDEQEPLSPGDTLFITNHLSWARGLSPTWQVTGCFYFTPDEGDTLYFETSSGRTLVETVVGSPVFLGETDSPVVINEINYHSSDEHDSGDWIELTVVEGEYDLGGWILRDERDDHSFVIPDGVTLLEGDYLVLAGDIASFSTFFPGIEPVIGNYGFGFGGEDQVRLYDSQGILVDWVDYDDEDPWPASPDGQGPTLELTNPSRHNYGFENWRSSTDPYGTPGERNSVYETAVPDPGHDSPLPGSWRLLSAYPSPFNGSLHLRVRSPHRGALAVSVYNILGRRVAVLKRNVPGPGTWNLVWDGRSRGAPVSSGVYIVRLESEDAFTAKRVVLLR
;
A
#
# COMPACT_ATOMS: atom_id res chain seq x y z
N MET A 1 29.59 -13.48 -9.21
CA MET A 1 30.62 -14.08 -8.35
C MET A 1 31.71 -13.03 -8.11
N LEU A 2 31.61 -12.32 -6.99
CA LEU A 2 32.63 -11.40 -6.48
C LEU A 2 33.05 -12.00 -5.12
N ARG A 3 34.36 -12.21 -4.94
CA ARG A 3 34.94 -12.78 -3.72
C ARG A 3 35.26 -11.64 -2.74
N LEU A 4 34.78 -11.77 -1.51
CA LEU A 4 35.19 -10.99 -0.36
C LEU A 4 36.45 -11.63 0.25
N ASP A 5 37.56 -11.54 -0.47
CA ASP A 5 38.88 -11.91 0.06
C ASP A 5 39.68 -10.60 0.10
N GLU A 6 39.52 -9.73 1.13
CA GLU A 6 40.55 -8.76 1.60
C GLU A 6 40.15 -7.72 2.68
N GLN A 7 38.98 -7.79 3.32
CA GLN A 7 38.72 -6.92 4.50
C GLN A 7 38.24 -7.70 5.71
N GLU A 8 38.68 -7.26 6.89
CA GLU A 8 38.57 -7.97 8.16
C GLU A 8 37.13 -8.42 8.45
N PRO A 9 36.94 -9.61 9.04
CA PRO A 9 35.62 -10.11 9.39
C PRO A 9 34.91 -9.15 10.34
N LEU A 10 33.61 -8.92 10.11
CA LEU A 10 32.75 -8.15 11.01
C LEU A 10 32.84 -8.71 12.43
N SER A 11 33.05 -7.83 13.41
CA SER A 11 33.14 -8.19 14.81
C SER A 11 31.74 -8.32 15.42
N PRO A 12 31.55 -9.15 16.46
CA PRO A 12 30.28 -9.22 17.18
C PRO A 12 29.88 -7.83 17.71
N GLY A 13 28.77 -7.28 17.22
CA GLY A 13 28.27 -5.94 17.55
C GLY A 13 28.25 -4.95 16.38
N ASP A 14 28.81 -5.31 15.22
CA ASP A 14 28.74 -4.49 14.00
C ASP A 14 27.38 -4.64 13.31
N THR A 15 26.81 -3.52 12.85
CA THR A 15 25.50 -3.47 12.16
C THR A 15 25.68 -3.50 10.63
N LEU A 16 24.96 -4.39 9.95
CA LEU A 16 24.97 -4.55 8.49
C LEU A 16 23.68 -3.97 7.88
N PHE A 17 23.81 -3.09 6.89
CA PHE A 17 22.68 -2.54 6.12
C PHE A 17 22.71 -3.06 4.69
N ILE A 18 21.57 -3.55 4.19
CA ILE A 18 21.43 -4.05 2.82
C ILE A 18 20.52 -3.10 2.05
N THR A 19 20.99 -2.62 0.89
CA THR A 19 20.24 -1.72 0.02
C THR A 19 20.54 -1.99 -1.45
N ASN A 20 19.56 -1.77 -2.32
CA ASN A 20 19.74 -1.71 -3.78
C ASN A 20 20.15 -0.31 -4.30
N HIS A 21 20.24 0.69 -3.42
CA HIS A 21 20.65 2.07 -3.75
C HIS A 21 21.91 2.49 -2.98
N LEU A 22 23.07 2.38 -3.62
CA LEU A 22 24.39 2.63 -3.03
C LEU A 22 24.58 4.08 -2.53
N SER A 23 23.85 5.04 -3.10
CA SER A 23 23.84 6.46 -2.71
C SER A 23 23.11 6.70 -1.39
N TRP A 24 22.02 5.97 -1.12
CA TRP A 24 21.24 6.04 0.11
C TRP A 24 22.07 5.59 1.33
N ALA A 25 22.82 4.49 1.21
CA ALA A 25 23.68 4.01 2.31
C ALA A 25 24.83 4.96 2.69
N ARG A 26 25.33 5.78 1.76
CA ARG A 26 26.41 6.75 2.06
C ARG A 26 25.90 8.06 2.67
N GLY A 27 24.62 8.38 2.46
CA GLY A 27 23.99 9.58 3.01
C GLY A 27 23.67 9.47 4.50
N LEU A 28 23.37 8.25 4.98
CA LEU A 28 22.95 8.00 6.37
C LEU A 28 24.11 8.09 7.39
N SER A 29 25.35 7.82 6.98
CA SER A 29 26.54 8.12 7.79
C SER A 29 27.83 8.12 6.97
N PRO A 30 28.70 9.13 7.16
CA PRO A 30 29.97 9.22 6.44
C PRO A 30 31.03 8.23 6.94
N THR A 31 30.79 7.51 8.04
CA THR A 31 31.75 6.54 8.62
C THR A 31 31.46 5.09 8.26
N TRP A 32 30.35 4.82 7.55
CA TRP A 32 29.95 3.46 7.20
C TRP A 32 30.81 2.91 6.06
N GLN A 33 31.31 1.68 6.24
CA GLN A 33 31.91 0.92 5.14
C GLN A 33 30.82 0.20 4.35
N VAL A 34 30.48 0.75 3.18
CA VAL A 34 29.53 0.16 2.24
C VAL A 34 30.28 -0.80 1.30
N THR A 35 30.27 -2.09 1.60
CA THR A 35 30.95 -3.15 0.84
C THR A 35 30.05 -3.77 -0.23
N GLY A 36 29.84 -3.03 -1.33
CA GLY A 36 29.29 -3.57 -2.59
C GLY A 36 27.87 -4.15 -2.55
N CYS A 37 27.44 -4.73 -3.68
CA CYS A 37 26.18 -5.46 -3.77
C CYS A 37 26.35 -6.86 -3.18
N PHE A 38 25.61 -7.18 -2.12
CA PHE A 38 25.48 -8.55 -1.64
C PHE A 38 24.48 -9.29 -2.53
N TYR A 39 24.95 -10.38 -3.14
CA TYR A 39 24.07 -11.37 -3.76
C TYR A 39 23.97 -12.53 -2.77
N PHE A 40 22.82 -12.66 -2.12
CA PHE A 40 22.45 -13.88 -1.43
C PHE A 40 21.32 -14.52 -2.22
N THR A 41 21.40 -15.82 -2.44
CA THR A 41 20.33 -16.65 -3.00
C THR A 41 19.82 -17.51 -1.86
N PRO A 42 18.90 -16.98 -1.03
CA PRO A 42 18.27 -17.76 0.01
C PRO A 42 17.35 -18.80 -0.61
N ASP A 43 17.27 -19.97 0.00
CA ASP A 43 16.32 -21.00 -0.39
C ASP A 43 14.94 -20.70 0.23
N GLU A 44 13.87 -21.20 -0.40
CA GLU A 44 12.51 -21.10 0.14
C GLU A 44 12.46 -21.75 1.54
N GLY A 45 12.15 -20.95 2.57
CA GLY A 45 12.20 -21.39 3.98
C GLY A 45 13.30 -20.72 4.82
N ASP A 46 14.29 -20.08 4.20
CA ASP A 46 15.31 -19.30 4.91
C ASP A 46 14.71 -18.07 5.59
N THR A 47 15.23 -17.71 6.76
CA THR A 47 14.74 -16.57 7.56
C THR A 47 15.71 -15.40 7.48
N LEU A 48 15.21 -14.22 7.09
CA LEU A 48 15.94 -12.96 7.07
C LEU A 48 15.56 -12.12 8.28
N TYR A 49 16.57 -11.47 8.86
CA TYR A 49 16.43 -10.53 9.96
C TYR A 49 16.84 -9.14 9.48
N PHE A 50 15.97 -8.15 9.68
CA PHE A 50 16.28 -6.74 9.43
C PHE A 50 16.34 -6.00 10.77
N GLU A 51 17.45 -5.31 11.04
CA GLU A 51 17.59 -4.38 12.17
C GLU A 51 17.67 -2.95 11.64
N THR A 52 16.90 -2.05 12.25
CA THR A 52 16.94 -0.61 11.96
C THR A 52 17.75 0.11 13.04
N SER A 53 18.32 1.27 12.69
CA SER A 53 19.12 2.11 13.60
C SER A 53 18.32 2.69 14.79
N SER A 54 16.99 2.63 14.76
CA SER A 54 16.09 3.10 15.83
C SER A 54 15.71 2.01 16.84
N GLY A 55 16.20 0.77 16.65
CA GLY A 55 15.89 -0.36 17.53
C GLY A 55 14.43 -0.82 17.50
N ARG A 56 13.63 -0.30 16.57
CA ARG A 56 12.24 -0.74 16.35
C ARG A 56 12.15 -1.56 15.07
N THR A 57 11.58 -2.74 15.28
CA THR A 57 11.17 -3.76 14.31
C THR A 57 12.27 -4.74 13.89
N LEU A 58 12.29 -5.88 14.58
CA LEU A 58 12.74 -7.16 14.02
C LEU A 58 11.71 -7.57 12.97
N VAL A 59 12.07 -7.47 11.69
CA VAL A 59 11.29 -8.14 10.64
C VAL A 59 11.94 -9.50 10.43
N GLU A 60 11.32 -10.53 11.03
CA GLU A 60 11.58 -11.93 10.69
C GLU A 60 10.75 -12.26 9.46
N THR A 61 11.38 -12.60 8.34
CA THR A 61 10.64 -13.05 7.17
C THR A 61 11.24 -14.28 6.55
N VAL A 62 10.35 -15.16 6.11
CA VAL A 62 10.72 -16.34 5.34
C VAL A 62 10.77 -15.97 3.88
N VAL A 63 11.89 -16.25 3.23
CA VAL A 63 12.07 -16.05 1.79
C VAL A 63 10.96 -16.78 1.02
N GLY A 64 10.18 -16.03 0.25
CA GLY A 64 8.98 -16.50 -0.45
C GLY A 64 7.64 -16.13 0.23
N SER A 65 7.67 -15.51 1.41
CA SER A 65 6.49 -14.95 2.08
C SER A 65 6.45 -13.42 1.98
N PRO A 66 5.27 -12.79 1.82
CA PRO A 66 5.17 -11.33 1.86
C PRO A 66 5.56 -10.80 3.25
N VAL A 67 6.45 -9.81 3.24
CA VAL A 67 6.81 -9.00 4.41
C VAL A 67 5.76 -7.92 4.56
N PHE A 68 4.97 -7.98 5.63
CA PHE A 68 4.28 -6.80 6.11
C PHE A 68 5.23 -6.14 7.09
N LEU A 69 5.93 -5.10 6.64
CA LEU A 69 6.42 -4.10 7.59
C LEU A 69 5.16 -3.68 8.36
N GLY A 70 5.20 -3.73 9.69
CA GLY A 70 4.04 -3.34 10.51
C GLY A 70 3.48 -1.99 10.04
N GLU A 71 2.23 -1.71 10.40
CA GLU A 71 1.60 -0.38 10.20
C GLU A 71 2.68 0.67 10.39
N THR A 72 3.06 1.34 9.31
CA THR A 72 3.94 2.49 9.42
C THR A 72 3.08 3.47 10.17
N ASP A 73 3.32 3.61 11.48
CA ASP A 73 2.85 4.72 12.30
C ASP A 73 3.54 5.99 11.76
N SER A 74 3.34 6.29 10.48
CA SER A 74 3.79 7.51 9.87
C SER A 74 2.85 8.57 10.40
N PRO A 75 3.36 9.52 11.19
CA PRO A 75 2.49 10.45 11.88
C PRO A 75 1.94 11.51 10.94
N VAL A 76 2.57 11.70 9.76
CA VAL A 76 2.14 12.59 8.68
C VAL A 76 1.83 11.72 7.46
N VAL A 77 0.60 11.78 6.98
CA VAL A 77 0.05 10.83 6.00
C VAL A 77 -0.46 11.55 4.76
N ILE A 78 -0.22 10.96 3.59
CA ILE A 78 -0.83 11.32 2.31
C ILE A 78 -2.31 10.93 2.38
N ASN A 79 -3.18 11.93 2.44
CA ASN A 79 -4.59 11.78 2.78
C ASN A 79 -5.51 11.77 1.56
N GLU A 80 -5.22 12.61 0.58
CA GLU A 80 -6.04 12.79 -0.61
C GLU A 80 -5.17 13.19 -1.80
N ILE A 81 -5.48 12.66 -2.99
CA ILE A 81 -4.74 12.88 -4.22
C ILE A 81 -5.72 13.28 -5.33
N ASN A 82 -5.47 14.44 -5.94
CA ASN A 82 -6.06 14.82 -7.21
C ASN A 82 -4.97 14.83 -8.27
N TYR A 83 -4.95 13.82 -9.14
CA TYR A 83 -3.98 13.70 -10.23
C TYR A 83 -4.58 14.03 -11.60
N HIS A 84 -5.91 14.13 -11.69
CA HIS A 84 -6.58 14.51 -12.93
C HIS A 84 -7.96 15.11 -12.64
N SER A 85 -8.00 16.43 -12.60
CA SER A 85 -9.24 17.20 -12.43
C SER A 85 -10.19 16.99 -13.62
N SER A 86 -11.49 17.20 -13.40
CA SER A 86 -12.44 17.29 -14.53
C SER A 86 -12.24 18.56 -15.35
N ASP A 87 -12.52 18.50 -16.66
CA ASP A 87 -12.48 19.65 -17.58
C ASP A 87 -13.33 20.85 -17.10
N GLU A 88 -14.42 20.60 -16.37
CA GLU A 88 -15.34 21.64 -15.88
C GLU A 88 -14.88 22.27 -14.54
N HIS A 89 -13.96 21.61 -13.85
CA HIS A 89 -13.44 21.99 -12.53
C HIS A 89 -11.95 21.70 -12.43
N ASP A 90 -11.17 22.34 -13.30
CA ASP A 90 -9.74 22.06 -13.45
C ASP A 90 -8.89 22.76 -12.37
N SER A 91 -8.87 22.19 -11.16
CA SER A 91 -8.04 22.69 -10.06
C SER A 91 -6.54 22.46 -10.27
N GLY A 92 -6.14 21.75 -11.33
CA GLY A 92 -4.81 21.17 -11.46
C GLY A 92 -4.54 20.09 -10.40
N ASP A 93 -3.32 19.57 -10.40
CA ASP A 93 -2.92 18.48 -9.52
C ASP A 93 -2.69 18.98 -8.09
N TRP A 94 -3.09 18.20 -7.08
CA TRP A 94 -2.79 18.53 -5.69
C TRP A 94 -2.77 17.29 -4.80
N ILE A 95 -1.94 17.37 -3.76
CA ILE A 95 -1.77 16.35 -2.73
C ILE A 95 -2.15 16.96 -1.39
N GLU A 96 -2.92 16.25 -0.59
CA GLU A 96 -3.22 16.65 0.78
C GLU A 96 -2.48 15.77 1.79
N LEU A 97 -1.92 16.42 2.82
CA LEU A 97 -1.33 15.78 3.98
C LEU A 97 -2.18 16.05 5.23
N THR A 98 -2.23 15.07 6.12
CA THR A 98 -2.81 15.22 7.47
C THR A 98 -1.87 14.61 8.51
N VAL A 99 -2.04 15.01 9.78
CA VAL A 99 -1.37 14.38 10.92
C VAL A 99 -2.34 13.45 11.64
N VAL A 100 -1.90 12.22 11.94
CA VAL A 100 -2.70 11.22 12.67
C VAL A 100 -2.68 11.47 14.17
N GLU A 101 -1.51 11.79 14.72
CA GLU A 101 -1.32 12.14 16.12
C GLU A 101 -0.15 13.11 16.26
N GLY A 102 -0.24 14.08 17.18
CA GLY A 102 0.88 14.96 17.51
C GLY A 102 0.93 16.27 16.71
N GLU A 103 2.13 16.84 16.64
CA GLU A 103 2.43 18.12 15.98
C GLU A 103 3.79 18.00 15.27
N TYR A 104 3.84 18.41 14.01
CA TYR A 104 5.01 18.25 13.15
C TYR A 104 5.34 19.55 12.41
N ASP A 105 6.61 19.97 12.54
CA ASP A 105 7.20 20.98 11.67
C ASP A 105 7.65 20.32 10.37
N LEU A 106 6.99 20.71 9.28
CA LEU A 106 7.24 20.21 7.94
C LEU A 106 8.27 21.05 7.19
N GLY A 107 8.84 22.09 7.81
CA GLY A 107 9.90 22.90 7.21
C GLY A 107 11.06 22.03 6.67
N GLY A 108 11.35 22.18 5.38
CA GLY A 108 12.40 21.43 4.71
C GLY A 108 12.06 19.99 4.30
N TRP A 109 10.84 19.51 4.58
CA TRP A 109 10.35 18.22 4.07
C TRP A 109 10.21 18.26 2.55
N ILE A 110 10.18 17.09 1.91
CA ILE A 110 10.27 16.97 0.46
C ILE A 110 9.14 16.11 -0.10
N LEU A 111 8.34 16.69 -0.99
CA LEU A 111 7.38 15.97 -1.83
C LEU A 111 8.04 15.57 -3.15
N ARG A 112 7.81 14.33 -3.61
CA ARG A 112 8.22 13.82 -4.92
C ARG A 112 7.13 12.95 -5.53
N ASP A 113 7.15 12.82 -6.85
CA ASP A 113 6.43 11.76 -7.55
C ASP A 113 7.30 10.49 -7.69
N GLU A 114 7.12 9.64 -8.70
CA GLU A 114 7.94 8.46 -8.98
C GLU A 114 9.39 8.78 -9.39
N ARG A 115 9.68 10.02 -9.78
CA ARG A 115 11.01 10.47 -10.22
C ARG A 115 11.77 11.26 -9.17
N ASP A 116 13.03 10.87 -8.94
CA ASP A 116 13.87 11.51 -7.91
C ASP A 116 14.23 12.98 -8.21
N ASP A 117 14.18 13.40 -9.48
CA ASP A 117 14.46 14.78 -9.90
C ASP A 117 13.24 15.70 -9.83
N HIS A 118 12.04 15.15 -9.64
CA HIS A 118 10.82 15.89 -9.36
C HIS A 118 10.69 16.04 -7.84
N SER A 119 10.98 17.25 -7.37
CA SER A 119 11.19 17.48 -5.94
C SER A 119 10.71 18.88 -5.56
N PHE A 120 9.85 18.94 -4.56
CA PHE A 120 9.38 20.17 -3.95
C PHE A 120 9.71 20.18 -2.46
N VAL A 121 10.36 21.26 -2.01
CA VAL A 121 10.72 21.43 -0.60
C VAL A 121 9.67 22.30 0.08
N ILE A 122 9.07 21.78 1.14
CA ILE A 122 8.10 22.51 1.96
C ILE A 122 8.81 23.69 2.63
N PRO A 123 8.29 24.94 2.48
CA PRO A 123 8.89 26.11 3.11
C PRO A 123 8.94 26.02 4.63
N ASP A 124 9.90 26.73 5.24
CA ASP A 124 9.97 26.85 6.70
C ASP A 124 8.71 27.47 7.30
N GLY A 125 8.36 27.07 8.52
CA GLY A 125 7.22 27.62 9.28
C GLY A 125 5.88 26.97 8.94
N VAL A 126 5.88 25.87 8.17
CA VAL A 126 4.71 25.02 7.96
C VAL A 126 4.64 23.99 9.10
N THR A 127 3.64 24.13 9.96
CA THR A 127 3.39 23.21 11.08
C THR A 127 1.99 22.63 10.95
N LEU A 128 1.85 21.32 11.16
CA LEU A 128 0.56 20.64 11.22
C LEU A 128 0.34 20.01 12.60
N LEU A 129 -0.87 20.17 13.13
CA LEU A 129 -1.36 19.47 14.31
C LEU A 129 -2.34 18.36 13.90
N GLU A 130 -2.62 17.44 14.81
CA GLU A 130 -3.70 16.46 14.65
C GLU A 130 -5.03 17.14 14.25
N GLY A 131 -5.60 16.70 13.14
CA GLY A 131 -6.84 17.23 12.56
C GLY A 131 -6.66 18.43 11.62
N ASP A 132 -5.44 18.94 11.45
CA ASP A 132 -5.12 19.91 10.40
C ASP A 132 -4.87 19.21 9.06
N TYR A 133 -5.14 19.94 7.98
CA TYR A 133 -4.89 19.52 6.60
C TYR A 133 -3.96 20.52 5.91
N LEU A 134 -3.03 20.03 5.09
CA LEU A 134 -2.18 20.84 4.23
C LEU A 134 -2.36 20.42 2.79
N VAL A 135 -2.76 21.34 1.92
CA VAL A 135 -2.79 21.10 0.48
C VAL A 135 -1.49 21.58 -0.17
N LEU A 136 -0.86 20.70 -0.94
CA LEU A 136 0.25 21.00 -1.84
C LEU A 136 -0.27 20.99 -3.29
N ALA A 137 -0.49 22.17 -3.87
CA ALA A 137 -1.04 22.34 -5.21
C ALA A 137 0.04 22.54 -6.28
N GLY A 138 -0.12 21.90 -7.44
CA GLY A 138 0.77 22.04 -8.59
C GLY A 138 0.69 23.42 -9.22
N ASP A 139 -0.50 24.01 -9.19
CA ASP A 139 -0.77 25.41 -9.49
C ASP A 139 -1.72 26.00 -8.42
N ILE A 140 -1.19 26.83 -7.53
CA ILE A 140 -1.98 27.45 -6.46
C ILE A 140 -3.07 28.36 -7.02
N ALA A 141 -2.83 29.03 -8.14
CA ALA A 141 -3.80 29.95 -8.74
C ALA A 141 -4.99 29.19 -9.35
N SER A 142 -4.72 28.06 -10.01
CA SER A 142 -5.79 27.17 -10.49
C SER A 142 -6.58 26.58 -9.34
N PHE A 143 -5.89 25.99 -8.36
CA PHE A 143 -6.53 25.42 -7.17
C PHE A 143 -7.43 26.44 -6.45
N SER A 144 -6.91 27.64 -6.17
CA SER A 144 -7.65 28.69 -5.45
C SER A 144 -8.84 29.26 -6.24
N THR A 145 -8.83 29.12 -7.57
CA THR A 145 -9.98 29.53 -8.41
C THR A 145 -11.18 28.61 -8.17
N PHE A 146 -10.92 27.33 -7.96
CA PHE A 146 -11.94 26.29 -7.81
C PHE A 146 -12.28 25.97 -6.35
N PHE A 147 -11.32 26.13 -5.43
CA PHE A 147 -11.48 25.96 -3.98
C PHE A 147 -11.18 27.26 -3.21
N PRO A 148 -12.02 28.30 -3.33
CA PRO A 148 -11.77 29.57 -2.68
C PRO A 148 -11.89 29.46 -1.16
N GLY A 149 -10.83 29.87 -0.45
CA GLY A 149 -10.81 29.96 1.01
C GLY A 149 -10.30 28.74 1.76
N ILE A 150 -9.84 27.71 1.05
CA ILE A 150 -9.06 26.61 1.64
C ILE A 150 -7.67 27.11 1.98
N GLU A 151 -7.25 26.90 3.23
CA GLU A 151 -5.93 27.26 3.77
C GLU A 151 -5.56 26.26 4.89
N PRO A 152 -4.28 25.91 5.07
CA PRO A 152 -3.13 26.36 4.29
C PRO A 152 -2.99 25.65 2.93
N VAL A 153 -2.67 26.43 1.89
CA VAL A 153 -2.26 25.90 0.58
C VAL A 153 -0.84 26.37 0.24
N ILE A 154 0.03 25.42 -0.10
CA ILE A 154 1.38 25.69 -0.62
C ILE A 154 1.57 25.00 -1.96
N GLY A 155 2.71 25.19 -2.61
CA GLY A 155 3.05 24.46 -3.83
C GLY A 155 3.61 25.35 -4.94
N ASN A 156 3.04 25.21 -6.14
CA ASN A 156 3.72 25.48 -7.41
C ASN A 156 4.96 24.59 -7.58
N TYR A 157 4.79 23.28 -7.36
CA TYR A 157 5.90 22.33 -7.31
C TYR A 157 6.56 22.04 -8.67
N GLY A 158 5.91 22.40 -9.78
CA GLY A 158 6.55 22.43 -11.11
C GLY A 158 6.70 21.08 -11.80
N PHE A 159 6.05 20.04 -11.28
CA PHE A 159 5.81 18.74 -11.91
C PHE A 159 4.30 18.42 -11.82
N GLY A 160 3.88 17.23 -12.24
CA GLY A 160 2.47 16.81 -12.20
C GLY A 160 2.39 15.30 -11.92
N PHE A 161 1.19 14.83 -11.64
CA PHE A 161 0.90 13.46 -11.23
C PHE A 161 0.07 12.75 -12.31
N GLY A 162 0.46 11.54 -12.70
CA GLY A 162 -0.22 10.72 -13.71
C GLY A 162 -1.34 9.85 -13.16
N GLY A 163 -2.02 9.09 -14.04
CA GLY A 163 -3.02 8.09 -13.66
C GLY A 163 -2.43 6.82 -13.00
N GLU A 164 -1.27 6.37 -13.48
CA GLU A 164 -0.38 5.43 -12.78
C GLU A 164 0.84 6.21 -12.31
N ASP A 165 1.00 6.38 -11.00
CA ASP A 165 2.09 7.18 -10.43
C ASP A 165 2.35 6.83 -8.95
N GLN A 166 3.29 7.56 -8.35
CA GLN A 166 3.67 7.44 -6.96
C GLN A 166 3.72 8.82 -6.30
N VAL A 167 3.30 8.92 -5.04
CA VAL A 167 3.55 10.08 -4.18
C VAL A 167 4.51 9.67 -3.07
N ARG A 168 5.58 10.43 -2.86
CA ARG A 168 6.57 10.19 -1.80
C ARG A 168 6.80 11.43 -0.96
N LEU A 169 6.77 11.27 0.35
CA LEU A 169 7.03 12.30 1.33
C LEU A 169 8.28 11.96 2.15
N TYR A 170 9.26 12.86 2.16
CA TYR A 170 10.49 12.73 2.94
C TYR A 170 10.58 13.83 4.00
N ASP A 171 11.21 13.54 5.14
CA ASP A 171 11.53 14.55 6.14
C ASP A 171 12.70 15.46 5.73
N SER A 172 13.02 16.45 6.57
CA SER A 172 14.13 17.38 6.33
C SER A 172 15.53 16.74 6.33
N GLN A 173 15.65 15.49 6.78
CA GLN A 173 16.89 14.70 6.75
C GLN A 173 16.94 13.77 5.52
N GLY A 174 15.89 13.76 4.69
CA GLY A 174 15.77 12.91 3.51
C GLY A 174 15.35 11.46 3.85
N ILE A 175 14.76 11.22 5.01
CA ILE A 175 14.18 9.93 5.37
C ILE A 175 12.76 9.87 4.82
N LEU A 176 12.42 8.77 4.14
CA LEU A 176 11.06 8.53 3.65
C LEU A 176 10.12 8.39 4.84
N VAL A 177 9.12 9.27 4.90
CA VAL A 177 8.09 9.32 5.94
C VAL A 177 6.88 8.54 5.50
N ASP A 178 6.36 8.85 4.31
CA ASP A 178 5.17 8.21 3.77
C ASP A 178 5.24 8.11 2.24
N TRP A 179 4.50 7.15 1.68
CA TRP A 179 4.40 6.97 0.24
C TRP A 179 3.17 6.16 -0.15
N VAL A 180 2.72 6.35 -1.39
CA VAL A 180 1.69 5.54 -2.02
C VAL A 180 1.98 5.40 -3.51
N ASP A 181 1.94 4.16 -4.01
CA ASP A 181 1.75 3.88 -5.43
C ASP A 181 0.25 3.83 -5.69
N TYR A 182 -0.22 4.41 -6.79
CA TYR A 182 -1.63 4.34 -7.21
C TYR A 182 -1.77 4.13 -8.72
N ASP A 183 -2.98 3.80 -9.14
CA ASP A 183 -3.35 3.52 -10.53
C ASP A 183 -4.75 4.07 -10.81
N ASP A 184 -5.12 4.21 -12.08
CA ASP A 184 -6.45 4.59 -12.56
C ASP A 184 -7.26 3.37 -13.06
N GLU A 185 -6.67 2.18 -13.02
CA GLU A 185 -7.32 0.90 -13.37
C GLU A 185 -7.59 -0.02 -12.15
N ASP A 186 -8.50 -1.00 -12.32
CA ASP A 186 -8.81 -2.02 -11.30
C ASP A 186 -7.52 -2.70 -10.79
N PRO A 187 -7.29 -2.76 -9.47
CA PRO A 187 -8.27 -2.63 -8.39
C PRO A 187 -8.46 -1.23 -7.81
N TRP A 188 -7.79 -0.22 -8.37
CA TRP A 188 -7.95 1.17 -7.95
C TRP A 188 -9.24 1.77 -8.50
N PRO A 189 -9.77 2.82 -7.85
CA PRO A 189 -10.93 3.53 -8.37
C PRO A 189 -10.58 4.30 -9.65
N ALA A 190 -11.37 4.12 -10.70
CA ALA A 190 -11.12 4.75 -12.01
C ALA A 190 -11.77 6.14 -12.21
N SER A 191 -12.63 6.59 -11.29
CA SER A 191 -13.27 7.92 -11.44
C SER A 191 -12.40 9.13 -11.07
N PRO A 192 -11.32 9.00 -10.27
CA PRO A 192 -10.37 10.10 -10.06
C PRO A 192 -9.48 10.47 -11.25
N ASP A 193 -9.73 9.85 -12.40
CA ASP A 193 -9.09 10.15 -13.67
C ASP A 193 -9.99 11.04 -14.55
N GLY A 194 -10.10 12.32 -14.19
CA GLY A 194 -10.75 13.33 -15.04
C GLY A 194 -12.29 13.38 -14.96
N GLN A 195 -12.92 12.59 -14.10
CA GLN A 195 -14.39 12.63 -13.91
C GLN A 195 -14.82 13.56 -12.76
N GLY A 196 -13.86 14.17 -12.05
CA GLY A 196 -14.09 15.13 -10.98
C GLY A 196 -13.63 14.66 -9.60
N PRO A 197 -14.06 13.48 -9.10
CA PRO A 197 -13.69 13.00 -7.79
C PRO A 197 -12.18 12.88 -7.60
N THR A 198 -11.72 12.94 -6.37
CA THR A 198 -10.32 12.67 -6.00
C THR A 198 -10.15 11.25 -5.48
N LEU A 199 -8.90 10.83 -5.31
CA LEU A 199 -8.54 9.58 -4.64
C LEU A 199 -8.32 9.87 -3.15
N GLU A 200 -9.21 9.37 -2.29
CA GLU A 200 -9.24 9.63 -0.85
C GLU A 200 -8.84 8.39 -0.04
N LEU A 201 -7.97 8.58 0.96
CA LEU A 201 -7.67 7.57 1.98
C LEU A 201 -8.88 7.45 2.93
N THR A 202 -9.36 6.23 3.13
CA THR A 202 -10.53 5.95 3.98
C THR A 202 -10.31 6.23 5.45
N ASN A 203 -9.09 6.17 5.95
CA ASN A 203 -8.77 6.54 7.31
C ASN A 203 -7.25 6.80 7.44
N PRO A 204 -6.82 8.00 7.88
CA PRO A 204 -5.40 8.33 8.05
C PRO A 204 -4.64 7.41 9.01
N SER A 205 -5.32 6.77 9.97
CA SER A 205 -4.70 5.82 10.90
C SER A 205 -4.50 4.41 10.30
N ARG A 206 -4.85 4.20 9.01
CA ARG A 206 -4.62 2.93 8.32
C ARG A 206 -3.43 3.05 7.38
N HIS A 207 -2.90 1.89 6.99
CA HIS A 207 -1.89 1.86 5.94
C HIS A 207 -2.45 2.40 4.61
N ASN A 208 -1.61 3.08 3.85
CA ASN A 208 -1.95 3.67 2.56
C ASN A 208 -1.19 3.02 1.38
N TYR A 209 -0.34 2.02 1.61
CA TYR A 209 0.42 1.33 0.55
C TYR A 209 -0.42 0.43 -0.38
N GLY A 210 -1.73 0.30 -0.17
CA GLY A 210 -2.58 -0.63 -0.91
C GLY A 210 -3.97 -0.07 -1.20
N PHE A 211 -4.49 -0.37 -2.39
CA PHE A 211 -5.79 0.08 -2.91
C PHE A 211 -6.97 -0.18 -1.96
N GLU A 212 -6.88 -1.16 -1.05
CA GLU A 212 -7.98 -1.52 -0.16
C GLU A 212 -8.45 -0.38 0.74
N ASN A 213 -7.59 0.60 1.01
CA ASN A 213 -7.90 1.75 1.86
C ASN A 213 -8.12 3.05 1.07
N TRP A 214 -8.07 3.02 -0.26
CA TRP A 214 -8.32 4.18 -1.11
C TRP A 214 -9.65 4.06 -1.86
N ARG A 215 -10.39 5.16 -1.97
CA ARG A 215 -11.69 5.22 -2.66
C ARG A 215 -11.79 6.52 -3.45
N SER A 216 -12.66 6.52 -4.45
CA SER A 216 -13.08 7.78 -5.05
C SER A 216 -13.87 8.60 -4.04
N SER A 217 -13.60 9.90 -3.99
CA SER A 217 -14.45 10.84 -3.27
C SER A 217 -15.92 10.67 -3.66
N THR A 218 -16.78 10.76 -2.65
CA THR A 218 -18.23 10.90 -2.87
C THR A 218 -18.63 12.35 -3.08
N ASP A 219 -17.76 13.30 -2.75
CA ASP A 219 -17.87 14.68 -3.15
C ASP A 219 -17.36 14.85 -4.59
N PRO A 220 -18.04 15.64 -5.45
CA PRO A 220 -17.74 15.66 -6.88
C PRO A 220 -16.33 16.11 -7.26
N TYR A 221 -15.64 16.82 -6.37
CA TYR A 221 -14.31 17.41 -6.61
C TYR A 221 -13.32 17.15 -5.45
N GLY A 222 -13.62 16.17 -4.59
CA GLY A 222 -12.82 15.91 -3.39
C GLY A 222 -13.18 16.78 -2.19
N THR A 223 -12.39 16.62 -1.13
CA THR A 223 -12.59 17.25 0.19
C THR A 223 -11.37 18.03 0.69
N PRO A 224 -10.70 18.86 -0.13
CA PRO A 224 -9.50 19.55 0.31
C PRO A 224 -9.77 20.46 1.52
N GLY A 225 -8.93 20.36 2.54
CA GLY A 225 -9.02 21.07 3.80
C GLY A 225 -10.05 20.48 4.78
N GLU A 226 -10.70 19.38 4.44
CA GLU A 226 -11.75 18.76 5.24
C GLU A 226 -11.50 17.25 5.41
N ARG A 227 -12.37 16.61 6.20
CA ARG A 227 -12.32 15.16 6.34
C ARG A 227 -12.83 14.49 5.07
N ASN A 228 -12.03 13.57 4.52
CA ASN A 228 -12.39 12.67 3.43
C ASN A 228 -13.84 12.19 3.50
N SER A 229 -14.56 12.37 2.41
CA SER A 229 -15.97 11.98 2.27
C SER A 229 -16.19 10.47 2.44
N VAL A 230 -15.16 9.66 2.16
CA VAL A 230 -15.13 8.20 2.35
C VAL A 230 -14.61 7.75 3.72
N TYR A 231 -14.51 8.67 4.70
CA TYR A 231 -13.92 8.39 6.01
C TYR A 231 -14.64 7.25 6.77
N GLU A 232 -13.91 6.19 7.06
CA GLU A 232 -14.36 5.04 7.83
C GLU A 232 -14.01 5.23 9.32
N THR A 233 -14.99 5.63 10.13
CA THR A 233 -14.88 5.93 11.58
C THR A 233 -14.49 4.76 12.49
N ALA A 234 -14.24 3.57 11.93
CA ALA A 234 -13.93 2.39 12.71
C ALA A 234 -12.79 1.59 12.07
N VAL A 235 -11.76 1.32 12.86
CA VAL A 235 -11.23 -0.05 12.91
C VAL A 235 -12.47 -0.93 13.11
N PRO A 236 -12.77 -1.91 12.25
CA PRO A 236 -13.69 -2.95 12.68
C PRO A 236 -13.06 -3.51 13.96
N ASP A 237 -13.63 -3.17 15.12
CA ASP A 237 -13.38 -3.95 16.31
C ASP A 237 -13.55 -5.40 15.88
N PRO A 238 -12.55 -6.28 16.00
CA PRO A 238 -12.76 -7.69 15.72
C PRO A 238 -13.94 -8.27 16.54
N GLY A 239 -14.50 -7.52 17.50
CA GLY A 239 -15.68 -7.83 18.29
C GLY A 239 -17.02 -7.14 17.99
N HIS A 240 -17.14 -6.04 17.21
CA HIS A 240 -18.44 -5.33 17.13
C HIS A 240 -18.78 -4.71 15.75
N ASP A 241 -19.17 -5.58 14.82
CA ASP A 241 -20.29 -5.29 13.91
C ASP A 241 -21.47 -6.18 14.34
N SER A 242 -22.66 -5.62 14.53
CA SER A 242 -23.88 -6.43 14.61
C SER A 242 -25.09 -5.68 14.04
N PRO A 243 -25.99 -6.32 13.25
CA PRO A 243 -25.98 -7.70 12.75
C PRO A 243 -26.23 -7.81 11.23
N LEU A 244 -25.36 -8.53 10.53
CA LEU A 244 -25.79 -9.86 10.09
C LEU A 244 -24.85 -10.85 10.78
N PRO A 245 -25.34 -11.93 11.42
CA PRO A 245 -24.46 -12.90 12.05
C PRO A 245 -23.45 -13.41 11.04
N GLY A 246 -22.21 -13.58 11.52
CA GLY A 246 -21.05 -13.79 10.69
C GLY A 246 -21.25 -14.90 9.65
N SER A 247 -21.20 -14.50 8.39
CA SER A 247 -21.17 -15.39 7.25
C SER A 247 -19.74 -15.50 6.73
N TRP A 248 -19.41 -16.61 6.10
CA TRP A 248 -18.13 -16.76 5.43
C TRP A 248 -18.01 -15.79 4.25
N ARG A 249 -16.81 -15.24 4.03
CA ARG A 249 -16.55 -14.32 2.91
C ARG A 249 -15.19 -14.58 2.27
N LEU A 250 -15.16 -14.52 0.94
CA LEU A 250 -13.91 -14.38 0.18
C LEU A 250 -13.63 -12.88 0.04
N LEU A 251 -12.66 -12.37 0.80
CA LEU A 251 -12.29 -10.95 0.84
C LEU A 251 -11.46 -10.53 -0.37
N SER A 252 -10.50 -11.35 -0.79
CA SER A 252 -9.64 -11.05 -1.94
C SER A 252 -9.20 -12.30 -2.70
N ALA A 253 -8.80 -12.10 -3.95
CA ALA A 253 -8.17 -13.08 -4.84
C ALA A 253 -7.22 -12.32 -5.76
N TYR A 254 -5.95 -12.21 -5.39
CA TYR A 254 -4.97 -11.36 -6.05
C TYR A 254 -3.60 -12.04 -6.17
N PRO A 255 -2.77 -11.64 -7.15
CA PRO A 255 -3.15 -10.83 -8.30
C PRO A 255 -4.11 -11.59 -9.23
N SER A 256 -4.84 -10.88 -10.10
CA SER A 256 -5.59 -11.50 -11.20
C SER A 256 -5.67 -10.50 -12.35
N PRO A 257 -4.95 -10.69 -13.47
CA PRO A 257 -4.22 -11.91 -13.84
C PRO A 257 -3.01 -12.25 -12.94
N PHE A 258 -2.69 -13.53 -12.78
CA PHE A 258 -1.51 -13.97 -12.01
C PHE A 258 -0.60 -14.88 -12.82
N ASN A 259 0.70 -14.82 -12.53
CA ASN A 259 1.71 -15.76 -13.01
C ASN A 259 2.43 -16.37 -11.80
N GLY A 260 2.19 -17.66 -11.54
CA GLY A 260 2.74 -18.36 -10.38
C GLY A 260 1.69 -18.64 -9.32
N SER A 261 1.39 -17.68 -8.45
CA SER A 261 0.54 -17.88 -7.28
C SER A 261 -0.61 -16.88 -7.19
N LEU A 262 -1.77 -17.38 -6.78
CA LEU A 262 -2.96 -16.60 -6.45
C LEU A 262 -3.17 -16.64 -4.93
N HIS A 263 -3.19 -15.47 -4.30
CA HIS A 263 -3.43 -15.29 -2.88
C HIS A 263 -4.90 -14.99 -2.63
N LEU A 264 -5.48 -15.67 -1.65
CA LEU A 264 -6.89 -15.58 -1.29
C LEU A 264 -7.02 -15.25 0.18
N ARG A 265 -7.78 -14.21 0.51
CA ARG A 265 -8.09 -13.86 1.89
C ARG A 265 -9.54 -14.25 2.19
N VAL A 266 -9.75 -15.06 3.21
CA VAL A 266 -11.08 -15.59 3.58
C VAL A 266 -11.40 -15.21 5.02
N ARG A 267 -12.56 -14.59 5.26
CA ARG A 267 -13.07 -14.32 6.61
C ARG A 267 -13.94 -15.48 7.06
N SER A 268 -13.56 -16.05 8.21
CA SER A 268 -14.31 -17.06 8.93
C SER A 268 -15.02 -16.41 10.12
N PRO A 269 -16.34 -16.54 10.23
CA PRO A 269 -17.11 -16.01 11.34
C PRO A 269 -17.11 -16.91 12.59
N HIS A 270 -16.95 -18.21 12.40
CA HIS A 270 -16.95 -19.22 13.45
C HIS A 270 -16.23 -20.47 12.97
N ARG A 271 -15.88 -21.39 13.88
CA ARG A 271 -15.43 -22.72 13.48
C ARG A 271 -16.55 -23.41 12.70
N GLY A 272 -16.23 -24.00 11.55
CA GLY A 272 -17.24 -24.68 10.74
C GLY A 272 -16.68 -25.30 9.47
N ALA A 273 -17.58 -25.99 8.75
CA ALA A 273 -17.27 -26.59 7.47
C ALA A 273 -17.16 -25.51 6.40
N LEU A 274 -15.97 -25.40 5.82
CA LEU A 274 -15.64 -24.53 4.69
C LEU A 274 -14.98 -25.38 3.61
N ALA A 275 -15.32 -25.14 2.35
CA ALA A 275 -14.57 -25.60 1.21
C ALA A 275 -14.18 -24.41 0.33
N VAL A 276 -12.88 -24.17 0.22
CA VAL A 276 -12.34 -23.24 -0.79
C VAL A 276 -11.70 -24.07 -1.89
N SER A 277 -12.25 -23.98 -3.09
CA SER A 277 -11.88 -24.81 -4.23
C SER A 277 -11.75 -23.98 -5.50
N VAL A 278 -10.91 -24.44 -6.41
CA VAL A 278 -10.71 -23.80 -7.71
C VAL A 278 -11.27 -24.69 -8.80
N TYR A 279 -11.97 -24.09 -9.76
CA TYR A 279 -12.63 -24.76 -10.88
C TYR A 279 -12.18 -24.14 -12.20
N ASN A 280 -12.14 -24.94 -13.26
CA ASN A 280 -12.00 -24.41 -14.62
C ASN A 280 -13.39 -23.98 -15.18
N ILE A 281 -13.40 -23.36 -16.37
CA ILE A 281 -14.63 -22.90 -17.04
C ILE A 281 -15.63 -24.02 -17.36
N LEU A 282 -15.19 -25.28 -17.42
CA LEU A 282 -16.05 -26.44 -17.63
C LEU A 282 -16.68 -26.96 -16.32
N GLY A 283 -16.46 -26.26 -15.19
CA GLY A 283 -16.96 -26.65 -13.87
C GLY A 283 -16.19 -27.82 -13.25
N ARG A 284 -15.04 -28.22 -13.81
CA ARG A 284 -14.19 -29.26 -13.22
C ARG A 284 -13.34 -28.65 -12.11
N ARG A 285 -13.43 -29.21 -10.91
CA ARG A 285 -12.57 -28.82 -9.77
C ARG A 285 -11.12 -29.21 -10.06
N VAL A 286 -10.23 -28.22 -10.04
CA VAL A 286 -8.79 -28.38 -10.29
C VAL A 286 -7.98 -28.37 -8.99
N ALA A 287 -8.41 -27.63 -7.97
CA ALA A 287 -7.74 -27.59 -6.67
C ALA A 287 -8.74 -27.48 -5.50
N VAL A 288 -8.31 -27.94 -4.33
CA VAL A 288 -8.97 -27.70 -3.04
C VAL A 288 -7.92 -27.05 -2.15
N LEU A 289 -8.12 -25.78 -1.80
CA LEU A 289 -7.13 -24.97 -1.09
C LEU A 289 -7.29 -25.10 0.41
N LYS A 290 -8.54 -25.22 0.88
CA LYS A 290 -8.83 -25.46 2.28
C LYS A 290 -10.11 -26.27 2.46
N ARG A 291 -10.09 -27.15 3.45
CA ARG A 291 -11.27 -27.80 4.02
C ARG A 291 -11.28 -27.56 5.51
N ASN A 292 -12.35 -26.94 5.98
CA ASN A 292 -12.56 -26.50 7.36
C ASN A 292 -11.51 -25.47 7.81
N VAL A 293 -11.91 -24.57 8.69
CA VAL A 293 -10.96 -23.67 9.36
C VAL A 293 -10.99 -23.89 10.87
N PRO A 294 -9.85 -23.71 11.56
CA PRO A 294 -9.74 -23.88 13.00
C PRO A 294 -10.63 -22.98 13.85
N GLY A 295 -11.05 -21.80 13.36
CA GLY A 295 -11.80 -20.85 14.17
C GLY A 295 -12.16 -19.56 13.44
N PRO A 296 -12.82 -18.62 14.13
CA PRO A 296 -13.08 -17.30 13.57
C PRO A 296 -11.76 -16.58 13.25
N GLY A 297 -11.80 -15.68 12.26
CA GLY A 297 -10.65 -14.88 11.85
C GLY A 297 -10.42 -14.90 10.35
N THR A 298 -9.35 -14.23 9.93
CA THR A 298 -8.96 -14.12 8.53
C THR A 298 -7.91 -15.19 8.18
N TRP A 299 -8.15 -15.91 7.10
CA TRP A 299 -7.32 -17.02 6.63
C TRP A 299 -6.75 -16.69 5.26
N ASN A 300 -5.42 -16.75 5.15
CA ASN A 300 -4.72 -16.62 3.88
C ASN A 300 -4.53 -18.01 3.26
N LEU A 301 -4.96 -18.16 2.01
CA LEU A 301 -4.81 -19.37 1.22
C LEU A 301 -4.06 -19.02 -0.05
N VAL A 302 -3.30 -19.97 -0.60
CA VAL A 302 -2.52 -19.78 -1.82
C VAL A 302 -2.84 -20.90 -2.80
N TRP A 303 -2.96 -20.54 -4.09
CA TRP A 303 -3.01 -21.49 -5.19
C TRP A 303 -1.89 -21.22 -6.18
N ASP A 304 -1.01 -22.20 -6.37
CA ASP A 304 0.18 -22.14 -7.23
C ASP A 304 -0.09 -22.50 -8.70
N GLY A 305 -1.36 -22.45 -9.14
CA GLY A 305 -1.74 -22.83 -10.49
C GLY A 305 -1.47 -24.31 -10.81
N ARG A 306 -1.53 -25.21 -9.81
CA ARG A 306 -1.43 -26.67 -9.99
C ARG A 306 -2.71 -27.42 -9.65
N SER A 307 -2.86 -28.59 -10.26
CA SER A 307 -3.88 -29.61 -9.98
C SER A 307 -3.19 -30.95 -9.84
N ARG A 308 -3.27 -31.57 -8.64
CA ARG A 308 -2.63 -32.86 -8.34
C ARG A 308 -1.12 -32.88 -8.65
N GLY A 309 -0.42 -31.79 -8.31
CA GLY A 309 1.03 -31.64 -8.51
C GLY A 309 1.45 -31.25 -9.93
N ALA A 310 0.54 -31.26 -10.91
CA ALA A 310 0.84 -30.84 -12.27
C ALA A 310 0.33 -29.40 -12.54
N PRO A 311 1.07 -28.59 -13.32
CA PRO A 311 0.60 -27.29 -13.78
C PRO A 311 -0.72 -27.40 -14.56
N VAL A 312 -1.68 -26.50 -14.28
CA VAL A 312 -2.87 -26.33 -15.15
C VAL A 312 -2.57 -25.33 -16.28
N SER A 313 -3.34 -25.34 -17.37
CA SER A 313 -3.15 -24.44 -18.52
C SER A 313 -3.45 -22.97 -18.17
N SER A 314 -2.82 -22.02 -18.87
CA SER A 314 -3.25 -20.61 -18.83
C SER A 314 -4.74 -20.49 -19.21
N GLY A 315 -5.45 -19.54 -18.61
CA GLY A 315 -6.86 -19.32 -18.87
C GLY A 315 -7.65 -18.91 -17.63
N VAL A 316 -8.98 -18.92 -17.77
CA VAL A 316 -9.91 -18.46 -16.74
C VAL A 316 -10.23 -19.59 -15.76
N TYR A 317 -10.18 -19.26 -14.48
CA TYR A 317 -10.57 -20.13 -13.38
C TYR A 317 -11.58 -19.43 -12.48
N ILE A 318 -12.33 -20.23 -11.72
CA ILE A 318 -13.31 -19.76 -10.75
C ILE A 318 -12.88 -20.28 -9.39
N VAL A 319 -12.54 -19.37 -8.48
CA VAL A 319 -12.36 -19.69 -7.07
C VAL A 319 -13.72 -19.65 -6.40
N ARG A 320 -14.04 -20.69 -5.65
CA ARG A 320 -15.33 -20.90 -5.02
C ARG A 320 -15.13 -21.13 -3.53
N LEU A 321 -15.84 -20.36 -2.73
CA LEU A 321 -16.02 -20.54 -1.31
C LEU A 321 -17.42 -21.12 -1.08
N GLU A 322 -17.50 -22.26 -0.39
CA GLU A 322 -18.75 -22.90 0.00
C GLU A 322 -18.72 -23.24 1.49
N SER A 323 -19.80 -22.92 2.17
CA SER A 323 -20.09 -23.25 3.58
C SER A 323 -21.58 -23.54 3.73
N GLU A 324 -22.06 -23.85 4.94
CA GLU A 324 -23.49 -24.10 5.17
C GLU A 324 -24.36 -22.84 4.94
N ASP A 325 -23.81 -21.67 5.20
CA ASP A 325 -24.50 -20.37 5.27
C ASP A 325 -24.01 -19.34 4.22
N ALA A 326 -22.92 -19.63 3.50
CA ALA A 326 -22.37 -18.74 2.50
C ALA A 326 -21.80 -19.44 1.26
N PHE A 327 -22.03 -18.81 0.12
CA PHE A 327 -21.51 -19.19 -1.19
C PHE A 327 -20.94 -17.95 -1.89
N THR A 328 -19.69 -18.03 -2.35
CA THR A 328 -19.06 -16.95 -3.13
C THR A 328 -18.22 -17.54 -4.25
N ALA A 329 -18.22 -16.89 -5.40
CA ALA A 329 -17.37 -17.26 -6.53
C ALA A 329 -16.67 -16.02 -7.09
N LYS A 330 -15.36 -16.10 -7.34
CA LYS A 330 -14.57 -15.05 -7.97
C LYS A 330 -13.84 -15.62 -9.20
N ARG A 331 -13.96 -14.90 -10.32
CA ARG A 331 -13.25 -15.21 -11.56
C ARG A 331 -11.80 -14.73 -11.43
N VAL A 332 -10.85 -15.56 -11.85
CA VAL A 332 -9.42 -15.23 -11.86
C VAL A 332 -8.79 -15.68 -13.16
N VAL A 333 -7.71 -15.02 -13.58
CA VAL A 333 -7.01 -15.32 -14.84
C VAL A 333 -5.59 -15.79 -14.53
N LEU A 334 -5.25 -17.02 -14.95
CA LEU A 334 -3.88 -17.54 -14.86
C LEU A 334 -3.16 -17.29 -16.19
N LEU A 335 -2.00 -16.65 -16.11
CA LEU A 335 -1.03 -16.49 -17.19
C LEU A 335 0.21 -17.33 -16.87
N ARG A 336 0.76 -18.00 -17.88
CA ARG A 336 2.02 -18.74 -17.82
C ARG A 336 2.80 -18.52 -19.09
#